data_AF-A0A292R9Z1-F1
#
_entry.id   AF-A0A292R9Z1-F1
#
_cell.length_a   1.000
_cell.length_b   1.000
_cell.length_c   1.000
_cell.angle_alpha   90.00
_cell.angle_beta   90.00
_cell.angle_gamma   90.00
#
_symmetry.space_group_name_H-M   'P 1'
#
loop_
_entity.id
_entity.type
_entity.pdbx_description
1 polymer ?
#
loop_
_entity_poly.entity_id
_entity_poly.type
_entity_poly.pdbx_seq_one_letter_code
_entity_poly.pdbx_strand_id
1 'polypeptide(L)'
;MRVPAVNLNNLNSQIKSNSANHGVTGNNLANEERQISDLKGMPYVYPVNFTAIQNSSKLRILFSYGLPCMYSGIQMIDPKQLSRMLKNQTFFQPSSSVVEILSKYRESFTGIEAKVFDILKDRAVVHPDKNIQELLQEVEPIYRRRLRKKQAPIFRKLTEAAYALPEKYKRPFKKLMDDTDKKLNEKPIIIPFSSYEYKYKLTKIREDIVNKGTLKEKKVMNKLIKESKRFANSTNANTIENQKKVLAFQELILRKSVLKNNEQLKNLIELSKSRLNREEVILPFSRKSFLYDLIKVIGDVPNKKLQDKLIAIAQTLPTSQESVSAYVMKVAAETPDKIGHRLMWPSLASIEHILPKSCGGQDALSNFGGATTRENSTRKNIDFVEQLKRRPQARENCQKYVDRLVELYRQGIFYKNGISPKYIVDFKNTIYQQSKHTLNLDIPKI
;
A
#
# COMPACT_ATOMS: atom_id res chain seq x y z
N MET A 1 -20.36 -9.73 12.85
CA MET A 1 -20.34 -8.87 11.65
C MET A 1 -18.94 -8.28 11.47
N ARG A 2 -18.09 -8.83 10.59
CA ARG A 2 -16.75 -8.27 10.30
C ARG A 2 -16.93 -7.03 9.41
N VAL A 3 -16.52 -5.85 9.90
CA VAL A 3 -16.56 -4.56 9.17
C VAL A 3 -15.17 -4.31 8.59
N PRO A 4 -15.07 -3.75 7.37
CA PRO A 4 -13.80 -3.50 6.70
C PRO A 4 -12.89 -2.55 7.48
N ALA A 5 -11.59 -2.86 7.52
CA ALA A 5 -10.56 -1.96 8.04
C ALA A 5 -10.50 -0.69 7.19
N VAL A 6 -11.05 0.42 7.71
CA VAL A 6 -10.85 1.75 7.14
C VAL A 6 -9.46 2.23 7.56
N ASN A 7 -8.59 2.56 6.60
CA ASN A 7 -7.30 3.17 6.90
C ASN A 7 -7.49 4.55 7.55
N LEU A 8 -6.73 4.80 8.62
CA LEU A 8 -6.83 5.94 9.53
C LEU A 8 -6.45 7.31 8.90
N ASN A 9 -6.11 7.39 7.62
CA ASN A 9 -5.53 8.62 7.07
C ASN A 9 -6.54 9.67 6.56
N ASN A 10 -7.87 9.42 6.63
CA ASN A 10 -8.84 10.29 5.95
C ASN A 10 -10.03 10.76 6.82
N LEU A 11 -9.89 10.83 8.15
CA LEU A 11 -10.95 11.42 8.99
C LEU A 11 -10.54 12.83 9.42
N ASN A 12 -11.03 13.83 8.71
CA ASN A 12 -10.96 15.22 9.15
C ASN A 12 -11.89 15.43 10.35
N SER A 13 -11.31 16.04 11.38
CA SER A 13 -11.85 16.84 12.48
C SER A 13 -13.32 17.25 12.38
N GLN A 14 -14.14 16.82 13.35
CA GLN A 14 -15.02 17.66 14.18
C GLN A 14 -16.01 16.80 14.98
N ILE A 15 -15.71 16.45 16.25
CA ILE A 15 -16.77 16.00 17.19
C ILE A 15 -16.45 16.54 18.59
N LYS A 16 -17.34 17.40 19.10
CA LYS A 16 -17.33 17.97 20.45
C LYS A 16 -17.96 16.97 21.44
N SER A 17 -17.34 16.83 22.61
CA SER A 17 -17.72 15.92 23.69
C SER A 17 -18.84 16.49 24.57
N ASN A 18 -19.73 15.62 25.08
CA ASN A 18 -20.24 15.73 26.46
C ASN A 18 -20.80 14.39 26.97
N SER A 19 -20.73 14.25 28.29
CA SER A 19 -20.66 13.03 29.11
C SER A 19 -21.84 12.89 30.06
N ALA A 20 -22.27 11.66 30.40
CA ALA A 20 -22.73 11.28 31.76
C ALA A 20 -23.07 9.78 31.87
N ASN A 21 -23.02 9.29 33.11
CA ASN A 21 -22.95 7.91 33.59
C ASN A 21 -24.31 7.20 33.70
N HIS A 22 -24.33 5.85 33.62
CA HIS A 22 -24.53 4.96 34.78
C HIS A 22 -24.65 3.47 34.38
N GLY A 23 -23.94 2.63 35.15
CA GLY A 23 -24.57 1.56 35.94
C GLY A 23 -24.92 0.22 35.29
N VAL A 24 -24.50 -0.83 36.00
CA VAL A 24 -25.12 -2.15 36.22
C VAL A 24 -24.79 -3.33 35.26
N THR A 25 -24.29 -4.34 35.95
CA THR A 25 -24.01 -5.78 35.76
C THR A 25 -25.04 -6.56 34.93
N GLY A 26 -24.78 -7.74 34.35
CA GLY A 26 -23.69 -8.71 34.44
C GLY A 26 -24.23 -10.09 34.03
N ASN A 27 -23.35 -10.94 33.48
CA ASN A 27 -23.49 -12.39 33.16
C ASN A 27 -24.41 -12.78 31.98
N ASN A 28 -24.16 -13.87 31.23
CA ASN A 28 -23.00 -14.64 30.77
C ASN A 28 -23.67 -15.78 29.97
N LEU A 29 -23.17 -16.13 28.80
CA LEU A 29 -22.86 -17.52 28.41
C LEU A 29 -22.50 -17.60 26.92
N ALA A 30 -21.50 -18.44 26.70
CA ALA A 30 -20.71 -18.60 25.50
C ALA A 30 -21.49 -19.28 24.38
N ASN A 31 -21.07 -19.04 23.12
CA ASN A 31 -20.76 -20.15 22.23
C ASN A 31 -19.90 -19.72 21.05
N GLU A 32 -19.00 -20.64 20.70
CA GLU A 32 -17.90 -20.57 19.75
C GLU A 32 -18.39 -20.71 18.31
N GLU A 33 -17.84 -19.93 17.38
CA GLU A 33 -17.89 -20.29 15.95
C GLU A 33 -16.60 -19.95 15.20
N ARG A 34 -16.31 -20.86 14.27
CA ARG A 34 -15.04 -21.23 13.63
C ARG A 34 -14.43 -20.13 12.74
N GLN A 35 -13.11 -20.04 12.75
CA GLN A 35 -12.32 -19.09 11.96
C GLN A 35 -12.07 -19.62 10.54
N ILE A 36 -12.35 -18.79 9.52
CA ILE A 36 -11.77 -18.92 8.17
C ILE A 36 -10.63 -17.89 8.08
N SER A 37 -9.41 -18.39 7.93
CA SER A 37 -8.13 -17.65 8.05
C SER A 37 -7.23 -17.86 6.82
N ASP A 38 -7.65 -17.41 5.64
CA ASP A 38 -6.70 -17.31 4.52
C ASP A 38 -6.77 -15.95 3.83
N LEU A 39 -5.67 -15.21 3.91
CA LEU A 39 -5.43 -13.87 3.39
C LEU A 39 -4.21 -13.83 2.44
N LYS A 40 -3.74 -14.98 1.96
CA LYS A 40 -2.51 -15.13 1.15
C LYS A 40 -2.50 -14.36 -0.18
N GLY A 41 -3.61 -13.74 -0.60
CA GLY A 41 -3.73 -13.00 -1.85
C GLY A 41 -3.78 -11.46 -1.75
N MET A 42 -3.62 -10.84 -0.58
CA MET A 42 -3.76 -9.38 -0.46
C MET A 42 -2.49 -8.62 -0.88
N PRO A 43 -2.57 -7.62 -1.79
CA PRO A 43 -1.46 -6.69 -2.02
C PRO A 43 -1.25 -5.87 -0.74
N TYR A 44 -0.10 -6.12 -0.13
CA TYR A 44 0.35 -5.54 1.13
C TYR A 44 0.89 -4.13 0.93
N VAL A 45 0.75 -3.33 1.99
CA VAL A 45 1.33 -2.00 2.18
C VAL A 45 2.85 -2.11 2.00
N TYR A 46 3.50 -1.17 1.30
CA TYR A 46 4.95 -1.10 1.30
C TYR A 46 5.41 -0.24 2.49
N PRO A 47 5.86 -0.84 3.61
CA PRO A 47 7.20 -0.62 4.04
C PRO A 47 8.08 -1.62 3.28
N VAL A 48 8.78 -1.17 2.25
CA VAL A 48 10.09 -1.79 2.05
C VAL A 48 10.87 -1.31 3.27
N ASN A 49 10.81 -2.08 4.37
CA ASN A 49 11.92 -2.02 5.30
C ASN A 49 13.12 -2.31 4.42
N PHE A 50 14.07 -1.38 4.37
CA PHE A 50 15.44 -1.71 4.01
C PHE A 50 15.96 -2.65 5.10
N THR A 51 15.39 -3.84 5.24
CA THR A 51 16.06 -4.94 5.91
C THR A 51 17.36 -5.09 5.15
N ALA A 52 18.46 -4.78 5.82
CA ALA A 52 19.78 -4.89 5.25
C ALA A 52 19.93 -6.33 4.75
N ILE A 53 19.79 -6.53 3.44
CA ILE A 53 20.21 -7.79 2.82
C ILE A 53 21.70 -7.88 3.13
N GLN A 54 22.09 -8.90 3.88
CA GLN A 54 23.48 -9.10 4.28
C GLN A 54 24.35 -9.14 3.01
N ASN A 55 25.57 -8.61 3.12
CA ASN A 55 26.53 -8.56 2.01
C ASN A 55 26.12 -7.74 0.77
N SER A 56 25.02 -6.99 0.82
CA SER A 56 24.55 -6.16 -0.32
C SER A 56 25.18 -4.76 -0.39
N SER A 57 26.00 -4.38 0.60
CA SER A 57 26.57 -3.02 0.72
C SER A 57 27.36 -2.60 -0.52
N LYS A 58 28.15 -3.50 -1.08
CA LYS A 58 28.97 -3.25 -2.28
C LYS A 58 28.11 -2.91 -3.50
N LEU A 59 27.05 -3.68 -3.76
CA LEU A 59 26.15 -3.39 -4.89
C LEU A 59 25.36 -2.08 -4.66
N ARG A 60 24.95 -1.79 -3.43
CA ARG A 60 24.25 -0.54 -3.11
C ARG A 60 25.08 0.71 -3.43
N ILE A 61 26.40 0.63 -3.34
CA ILE A 61 27.29 1.73 -3.73
C ILE A 61 27.17 2.01 -5.23
N LEU A 62 27.06 0.98 -6.07
CA LEU A 62 26.98 1.13 -7.53
C LEU A 62 25.69 1.85 -7.99
N PHE A 63 24.63 1.86 -7.18
CA PHE A 63 23.39 2.57 -7.51
C PHE A 63 23.56 4.09 -7.64
N SER A 64 24.51 4.69 -6.91
CA SER A 64 24.81 6.12 -7.07
C SER A 64 25.48 6.46 -8.40
N TYR A 65 25.89 5.44 -9.17
CA TYR A 65 26.58 5.58 -10.44
C TYR A 65 25.69 5.19 -11.64
N GLY A 66 24.37 5.29 -11.50
CA GLY A 66 23.44 5.18 -12.63
C GLY A 66 23.32 3.77 -13.22
N LEU A 67 23.36 2.75 -12.37
CA LEU A 67 23.19 1.36 -12.81
C LEU A 67 21.75 1.15 -13.35
N PRO A 68 21.56 0.59 -14.55
CA PRO A 68 20.22 0.28 -15.06
C PRO A 68 19.63 -0.93 -14.34
N CYS A 69 18.32 -1.12 -14.44
CA CYS A 69 17.67 -2.33 -13.97
C CYS A 69 17.91 -3.47 -14.95
N MET A 70 18.35 -4.64 -14.44
CA MET A 70 18.64 -5.80 -15.28
C MET A 70 17.42 -6.37 -16.01
N TYR A 71 16.20 -6.10 -15.54
CA TYR A 71 14.95 -6.56 -16.19
C TYR A 71 14.39 -5.52 -17.16
N SER A 72 14.25 -4.27 -16.75
CA SER A 72 13.57 -3.22 -17.52
C SER A 72 14.50 -2.27 -18.28
N GLY A 73 15.80 -2.28 -17.99
CA GLY A 73 16.78 -1.36 -18.59
C GLY A 73 16.70 0.08 -18.06
N ILE A 74 15.68 0.41 -17.26
CA ILE A 74 15.48 1.74 -16.68
C ILE A 74 16.65 2.08 -15.77
N GLN A 75 17.23 3.27 -15.92
CA GLN A 75 18.24 3.79 -15.00
C GLN A 75 17.63 3.91 -13.60
N MET A 76 18.19 3.17 -12.63
CA MET A 76 17.64 3.14 -11.28
C MET A 76 18.04 4.39 -10.49
N ILE A 77 17.15 4.83 -9.62
CA ILE A 77 17.40 5.95 -8.71
C ILE A 77 18.00 5.42 -7.41
N ASP A 78 19.14 5.95 -6.97
CA ASP A 78 19.71 5.60 -5.66
C ASP A 78 18.71 5.93 -4.53
N PRO A 79 18.29 4.96 -3.70
CA PRO A 79 17.41 5.18 -2.57
C PRO A 79 17.87 6.30 -1.62
N LYS A 80 19.18 6.57 -1.52
CA LYS A 80 19.71 7.67 -0.71
C LYS A 80 19.23 9.04 -1.19
N GLN A 81 18.92 9.20 -2.48
CA GLN A 81 18.38 10.45 -3.02
C GLN A 81 16.99 10.74 -2.46
N LEU A 82 16.09 9.74 -2.47
CA LEU A 82 14.77 9.89 -1.87
C LEU A 82 14.86 10.13 -0.36
N SER A 83 15.71 9.39 0.35
CA SER A 83 15.93 9.59 1.79
C SER A 83 16.40 11.02 2.11
N ARG A 84 17.28 11.59 1.28
CA ARG A 84 17.73 12.98 1.39
C ARG A 84 16.59 13.96 1.11
N MET A 85 15.80 13.74 0.06
CA MET A 85 14.66 14.60 -0.28
C MET A 85 13.62 14.63 0.84
N LEU A 86 13.28 13.47 1.42
CA LEU A 86 12.36 13.38 2.55
C LEU A 86 12.92 14.08 3.79
N LYS A 87 14.21 13.87 4.12
CA LYS A 87 14.87 14.55 5.25
C LYS A 87 14.85 16.08 5.08
N ASN A 88 15.05 16.55 3.86
CA ASN A 88 15.10 17.97 3.54
C ASN A 88 13.72 18.58 3.26
N GLN A 89 12.63 17.82 3.43
CA GLN A 89 11.27 18.23 3.12
C GLN A 89 11.11 18.77 1.69
N THR A 90 11.89 18.24 0.74
CA THR A 90 11.92 18.74 -0.64
C THR A 90 10.53 18.79 -1.25
N PHE A 91 9.67 17.80 -1.01
CA PHE A 91 8.35 17.75 -1.63
C PHE A 91 7.36 18.80 -1.10
N PHE A 92 7.64 19.42 0.05
CA PHE A 92 6.86 20.53 0.59
C PHE A 92 7.23 21.89 -0.02
N GLN A 93 8.34 21.96 -0.77
CA GLN A 93 8.76 23.18 -1.45
C GLN A 93 7.82 23.55 -2.62
N PRO A 94 7.92 24.78 -3.15
CA PRO A 94 7.19 25.19 -4.34
C PRO A 94 7.38 24.21 -5.51
N SER A 95 6.31 23.96 -6.25
CA SER A 95 6.27 22.93 -7.29
C SER A 95 7.30 23.16 -8.39
N SER A 96 7.63 24.41 -8.73
CA SER A 96 8.69 24.74 -9.68
C SER A 96 10.03 24.11 -9.28
N SER A 97 10.43 24.25 -8.01
CA SER A 97 11.65 23.67 -7.46
C SER A 97 11.58 22.14 -7.39
N VAL A 98 10.44 21.59 -6.96
CA VAL A 98 10.24 20.14 -6.90
C VAL A 98 10.33 19.50 -8.29
N VAL A 99 9.70 20.11 -9.29
CA VAL A 99 9.71 19.64 -10.68
C VAL A 99 11.11 19.73 -11.27
N GLU A 100 11.86 20.79 -11.00
CA GLU A 100 13.26 20.90 -11.43
C GLU A 100 14.12 19.74 -10.87
N ILE A 101 13.99 19.45 -9.56
CA ILE A 101 14.70 18.36 -8.90
C ILE A 101 14.30 17.00 -9.49
N LEU A 102 13.00 16.76 -9.67
CA LEU A 102 12.48 15.50 -10.19
C LEU A 102 12.78 15.29 -11.68
N SER A 103 12.94 16.37 -12.45
CA SER A 103 13.26 16.31 -13.89
C SER A 103 14.59 15.61 -14.16
N LYS A 104 15.52 15.65 -13.21
CA LYS A 104 16.80 14.90 -13.26
C LYS A 104 16.61 13.38 -13.34
N TYR A 105 15.43 12.89 -12.97
CA TYR A 105 15.06 11.47 -12.97
C TYR A 105 13.95 11.15 -13.98
N ARG A 106 13.68 12.04 -14.95
CA ARG A 106 12.56 11.90 -15.88
C ARG A 106 12.59 10.58 -16.67
N GLU A 107 13.76 10.14 -17.10
CA GLU A 107 13.94 8.86 -17.82
C GLU A 107 13.67 7.63 -16.93
N SER A 108 13.75 7.80 -15.60
CA SER A 108 13.40 6.75 -14.66
C SER A 108 11.88 6.61 -14.49
N PHE A 109 11.09 7.64 -14.77
CA PHE A 109 9.63 7.57 -14.63
C PHE A 109 8.99 6.93 -15.86
N THR A 110 8.16 5.91 -15.64
CA THR A 110 7.49 5.16 -16.71
C THR A 110 6.01 4.94 -16.40
N GLY A 111 5.21 4.67 -17.43
CA GLY A 111 3.80 4.32 -17.26
C GLY A 111 2.96 5.45 -16.65
N ILE A 112 2.35 5.20 -15.49
CA ILE A 112 1.45 6.18 -14.84
C ILE A 112 2.24 7.29 -14.16
N GLU A 113 3.36 6.98 -13.53
CA GLU A 113 4.16 7.94 -12.78
C GLU A 113 4.74 9.00 -13.72
N ALA A 114 5.14 8.62 -14.94
CA ALA A 114 5.52 9.57 -15.99
C ALA A 114 4.37 10.53 -16.32
N LYS A 115 3.16 9.99 -16.56
CA LYS A 115 1.97 10.80 -16.86
C LYS A 115 1.59 11.75 -15.73
N VAL A 116 1.74 11.30 -14.48
CA VAL A 116 1.46 12.13 -13.30
C VAL A 116 2.54 13.19 -13.12
N PHE A 117 3.80 12.87 -13.39
CA PHE A 117 4.87 13.84 -13.40
C PHE A 117 4.66 14.91 -14.49
N ASP A 118 4.23 14.52 -15.68
CA ASP A 118 3.90 15.46 -16.75
C ASP A 118 2.74 16.39 -16.33
N ILE A 119 1.69 15.88 -15.66
CA ILE A 119 0.62 16.71 -15.08
C ILE A 119 1.19 17.73 -14.07
N LEU A 120 2.07 17.28 -13.16
CA LEU A 120 2.68 18.15 -12.17
C LEU A 120 3.53 19.24 -12.83
N LYS A 121 4.32 18.88 -13.85
CA LYS A 121 5.12 19.81 -14.63
C LYS A 121 4.25 20.88 -15.30
N ASP A 122 3.18 20.46 -15.98
CA ASP A 122 2.28 21.38 -16.68
C ASP A 122 1.55 22.32 -15.70
N ARG A 123 1.13 21.82 -14.54
CA ARG A 123 0.49 22.66 -13.50
C ARG A 123 1.48 23.56 -12.77
N ALA A 124 2.73 23.14 -12.59
CA ALA A 124 3.77 23.96 -11.96
C ALA A 124 4.14 25.20 -12.80
N VAL A 125 3.96 25.14 -14.13
CA VAL A 125 4.11 26.34 -14.99
C VAL A 125 3.03 27.39 -14.67
N VAL A 126 1.81 26.94 -14.38
CA VAL A 126 0.66 27.83 -14.10
C VAL A 126 0.66 28.31 -12.64
N HIS A 127 1.04 27.44 -11.70
CA HIS A 127 1.07 27.72 -10.27
C HIS A 127 2.41 27.27 -9.64
N PRO A 128 3.51 27.99 -9.92
CA PRO A 128 4.86 27.59 -9.52
C PRO A 128 5.11 27.63 -8.00
N ASP A 129 4.30 28.41 -7.28
CA ASP A 129 4.35 28.66 -5.85
C ASP A 129 3.66 27.57 -5.02
N LYS A 130 2.59 26.95 -5.56
CA LYS A 130 1.90 25.82 -4.92
C LYS A 130 2.82 24.61 -4.80
N ASN A 131 2.62 23.78 -3.78
CA ASN A 131 3.30 22.49 -3.66
C ASN A 131 2.59 21.40 -4.49
N ILE A 132 3.24 20.24 -4.65
CA ILE A 132 2.73 19.15 -5.50
C ILE A 132 1.40 18.53 -5.03
N GLN A 133 1.06 18.62 -3.74
CA GLN A 133 -0.24 18.15 -3.24
C GLN A 133 -1.35 19.08 -3.70
N GLU A 134 -1.15 20.39 -3.56
CA GLU A 134 -2.11 21.41 -3.98
C GLU A 134 -2.37 21.35 -5.50
N LEU A 135 -1.31 21.13 -6.29
CA LEU A 135 -1.45 20.90 -7.74
C LEU A 135 -2.30 19.66 -8.06
N LEU A 136 -2.14 18.57 -7.31
CA LEU A 136 -2.93 17.35 -7.52
C LEU A 136 -4.39 17.53 -7.07
N GLN A 137 -4.63 18.26 -5.97
CA GLN A 137 -5.97 18.60 -5.51
C GLN A 137 -6.72 19.47 -6.51
N GLU A 138 -6.03 20.37 -7.20
CA GLU A 138 -6.62 21.21 -8.23
C GLU A 138 -7.12 20.41 -9.44
N VAL A 139 -6.35 19.42 -9.89
CA VAL A 139 -6.75 18.58 -11.03
C VAL A 139 -7.68 17.43 -10.63
N GLU A 140 -7.78 17.13 -9.34
CA GLU A 140 -8.55 16.01 -8.79
C GLU A 140 -10.00 15.97 -9.31
N PRO A 141 -10.78 17.08 -9.35
CA PRO A 141 -12.17 17.03 -9.81
C PRO A 141 -12.31 16.57 -11.28
N ILE A 142 -11.34 16.92 -12.13
CA ILE A 142 -11.29 16.51 -13.53
C ILE A 142 -11.04 15.01 -13.62
N TYR A 143 -10.04 14.51 -12.89
CA TYR A 143 -9.71 13.09 -12.88
C TYR A 143 -10.79 12.24 -12.22
N ARG A 144 -11.48 12.75 -11.21
CA ARG A 144 -12.65 12.14 -10.60
C ARG A 144 -13.76 11.93 -11.62
N ARG A 145 -14.13 12.97 -12.39
CA ARG A 145 -15.14 12.87 -13.45
C ARG A 145 -14.75 11.83 -14.50
N ARG A 146 -13.49 11.82 -14.93
CA ARG A 146 -12.95 10.82 -15.87
C ARG A 146 -13.01 9.39 -15.30
N LEU A 147 -12.68 9.21 -14.02
CA LEU A 147 -12.75 7.91 -13.36
C LEU A 147 -14.19 7.40 -13.27
N ARG A 148 -15.12 8.26 -12.86
CA ARG A 148 -16.55 7.92 -12.77
C ARG A 148 -17.11 7.47 -14.12
N LYS A 149 -16.76 8.16 -15.23
CA LYS A 149 -17.14 7.73 -16.59
C LYS A 149 -16.69 6.30 -16.92
N LYS A 150 -15.51 5.87 -16.45
CA LYS A 150 -15.01 4.50 -16.63
C LYS A 150 -15.69 3.49 -15.71
N GLN A 151 -16.05 3.90 -14.49
CA GLN A 151 -16.66 3.03 -13.49
C GLN A 151 -18.16 2.79 -13.73
N ALA A 152 -18.89 3.80 -14.21
CA ALA A 152 -20.33 3.75 -14.43
C ALA A 152 -20.80 2.53 -15.26
N PRO A 153 -20.22 2.21 -16.44
CA PRO A 153 -20.66 1.05 -17.20
C PRO A 153 -20.38 -0.28 -16.49
N ILE A 154 -19.35 -0.34 -15.62
CA ILE A 154 -19.02 -1.55 -14.85
C ILE A 154 -20.05 -1.78 -13.76
N PHE A 155 -20.40 -0.73 -13.01
CA PHE A 155 -21.46 -0.82 -12.00
C PHE A 155 -22.82 -1.13 -12.62
N ARG A 156 -23.13 -0.56 -13.79
CA ARG A 156 -24.36 -0.89 -14.53
C ARG A 156 -24.41 -2.39 -14.88
N LYS A 157 -23.36 -2.93 -15.51
CA LYS A 157 -23.24 -4.37 -15.82
C LYS A 157 -23.36 -5.25 -14.57
N LEU A 158 -22.79 -4.80 -13.45
CA LEU A 158 -22.86 -5.52 -12.19
C LEU A 158 -24.29 -5.56 -11.64
N THR A 159 -25.01 -4.43 -11.68
CA THR A 159 -26.42 -4.34 -11.27
C THR A 159 -27.32 -5.18 -12.18
N GLU A 160 -27.11 -5.15 -13.50
CA GLU A 160 -27.84 -5.98 -14.46
C GLU A 160 -27.64 -7.48 -14.17
N ALA A 161 -26.39 -7.92 -13.95
CA ALA A 161 -26.10 -9.30 -13.60
C ALA A 161 -26.70 -9.71 -12.25
N ALA A 162 -26.82 -8.78 -11.30
CA ALA A 162 -27.37 -9.04 -9.99
C ALA A 162 -28.87 -9.31 -9.97
N TYR A 163 -29.62 -9.03 -11.06
CA TYR A 163 -31.04 -9.41 -11.14
C TYR A 163 -31.25 -10.93 -11.06
N ALA A 164 -30.26 -11.72 -11.46
CA ALA A 164 -30.28 -13.17 -11.35
C ALA A 164 -29.98 -13.69 -9.93
N LEU A 165 -29.70 -12.82 -8.96
CA LEU A 165 -29.47 -13.24 -7.57
C LEU A 165 -30.76 -13.74 -6.90
N PRO A 166 -30.69 -14.80 -6.08
CA PRO A 166 -31.80 -15.20 -5.23
C PRO A 166 -32.21 -14.08 -4.24
N GLU A 167 -33.47 -14.10 -3.80
CA GLU A 167 -34.08 -13.01 -3.02
C GLU A 167 -33.30 -12.65 -1.74
N LYS A 168 -32.74 -13.66 -1.05
CA LYS A 168 -31.86 -13.51 0.12
C LYS A 168 -30.70 -12.51 -0.10
N TYR A 169 -30.18 -12.43 -1.33
CA TYR A 169 -28.99 -11.65 -1.68
C TYR A 169 -29.32 -10.28 -2.28
N LYS A 170 -30.53 -10.08 -2.83
CA LYS A 170 -30.91 -8.84 -3.50
C LYS A 170 -30.85 -7.62 -2.58
N ARG A 171 -31.41 -7.73 -1.37
CA ARG A 171 -31.40 -6.61 -0.40
C ARG A 171 -29.98 -6.24 0.09
N PRO A 172 -29.13 -7.20 0.52
CA PRO A 172 -27.73 -6.91 0.83
C PRO A 172 -26.95 -6.31 -0.35
N PHE A 173 -27.15 -6.80 -1.57
CA PHE A 173 -26.51 -6.26 -2.77
C PHE A 173 -26.96 -4.83 -3.06
N LYS A 174 -28.27 -4.55 -3.01
CA LYS A 174 -28.80 -3.20 -3.19
C LYS A 174 -28.19 -2.23 -2.18
N LYS A 175 -28.12 -2.60 -0.90
CA LYS A 175 -27.47 -1.79 0.13
C LYS A 175 -26.00 -1.50 -0.19
N LEU A 176 -25.25 -2.51 -0.65
CA LEU A 176 -23.86 -2.33 -1.07
C LEU A 176 -23.75 -1.31 -2.23
N MET A 177 -24.65 -1.38 -3.21
CA MET A 177 -24.67 -0.46 -4.34
C MET A 177 -25.06 0.97 -3.92
N ASP A 178 -26.03 1.12 -3.02
CA ASP A 178 -26.42 2.42 -2.45
C ASP A 178 -25.26 3.06 -1.67
N ASP A 179 -24.60 2.29 -0.80
CA ASP A 179 -23.42 2.76 -0.07
C ASP A 179 -22.26 3.10 -1.02
N THR A 180 -22.15 2.37 -2.14
CA THR A 180 -21.14 2.61 -3.17
C THR A 180 -21.41 3.91 -3.92
N ASP A 181 -22.66 4.17 -4.32
CA ASP A 181 -23.06 5.42 -4.96
C ASP A 181 -22.77 6.62 -4.04
N LYS A 182 -23.13 6.52 -2.75
CA LYS A 182 -22.81 7.56 -1.76
C LYS A 182 -21.31 7.85 -1.68
N LYS A 183 -20.48 6.80 -1.57
CA LYS A 183 -19.01 6.93 -1.55
C LYS A 183 -18.43 7.51 -2.83
N LEU A 184 -18.99 7.16 -3.99
CA LEU A 184 -18.57 7.70 -5.27
C LEU A 184 -18.89 9.19 -5.39
N ASN A 185 -20.01 9.62 -4.81
CA ASN A 185 -20.56 10.97 -4.89
C ASN A 185 -20.27 11.84 -3.65
N GLU A 186 -19.35 11.42 -2.78
CA GLU A 186 -18.96 12.13 -1.55
C GLU A 186 -20.15 12.46 -0.62
N LYS A 187 -21.18 11.62 -0.67
CA LYS A 187 -22.32 11.74 0.23
C LYS A 187 -22.00 11.05 1.57
N PRO A 188 -22.51 11.60 2.69
CA PRO A 188 -22.27 10.99 3.99
C PRO A 188 -22.82 9.56 4.08
N ILE A 189 -22.09 8.69 4.78
CA ILE A 189 -22.49 7.31 5.09
C ILE A 189 -22.30 7.02 6.57
N ILE A 190 -23.09 6.08 7.10
CA ILE A 190 -22.91 5.57 8.46
C ILE A 190 -22.10 4.28 8.38
N ILE A 191 -20.92 4.27 8.99
CA ILE A 191 -20.08 3.07 9.08
C ILE A 191 -20.35 2.40 10.43
N PRO A 192 -20.85 1.16 10.47
CA PRO A 192 -21.11 0.48 11.73
C PRO A 192 -19.80 0.20 12.48
N PHE A 193 -19.83 0.33 13.80
CA PHE A 193 -18.71 -0.10 14.64
C PHE A 193 -18.50 -1.62 14.54
N SER A 194 -17.24 -2.06 14.53
CA SER A 194 -16.87 -3.47 14.65
C SER A 194 -15.83 -3.68 15.71
N SER A 195 -16.22 -4.49 16.70
CA SER A 195 -15.32 -4.94 17.75
C SER A 195 -14.12 -5.71 17.20
N TYR A 196 -14.31 -6.48 16.12
CA TYR A 196 -13.23 -7.19 15.45
C TYR A 196 -12.21 -6.24 14.82
N GLU A 197 -12.66 -5.25 14.03
CA GLU A 197 -11.79 -4.25 13.43
C GLU A 197 -11.04 -3.45 14.49
N TYR A 198 -11.74 -3.07 15.57
CA TYR A 198 -11.15 -2.35 16.69
C TYR A 198 -10.03 -3.17 17.37
N LYS A 199 -10.32 -4.42 17.77
CA LYS A 199 -9.36 -5.33 18.41
C LYS A 199 -8.13 -5.57 17.53
N TYR A 200 -8.34 -5.72 16.23
CA TYR A 200 -7.26 -5.86 15.25
C TYR A 200 -6.36 -4.61 15.22
N LYS A 201 -6.94 -3.42 15.05
CA LYS A 201 -6.19 -2.16 15.03
C LYS A 201 -5.45 -1.91 16.34
N LEU A 202 -6.08 -2.17 17.47
CA LEU A 202 -5.46 -2.04 18.79
C LEU A 202 -4.27 -3.00 18.96
N THR A 203 -4.36 -4.21 18.41
CA THR A 203 -3.26 -5.18 18.44
C THR A 203 -2.08 -4.72 17.58
N LYS A 204 -2.32 -4.07 16.44
CA LYS A 204 -1.26 -3.47 15.62
C LYS A 204 -0.54 -2.33 16.33
N ILE A 205 -1.28 -1.44 16.98
CA ILE A 205 -0.69 -0.38 17.81
C ILE A 205 0.14 -0.98 18.96
N ARG A 206 -0.33 -2.10 19.55
CA ARG A 206 0.45 -2.82 20.57
C ARG A 206 1.77 -3.35 20.02
N GLU A 207 1.78 -3.95 18.83
CA GLU A 207 3.01 -4.46 18.20
C GLU A 207 4.06 -3.34 18.07
N ASP A 208 3.64 -2.15 17.64
CA ASP A 208 4.52 -0.98 17.52
C ASP A 208 5.09 -0.54 18.87
N ILE A 209 4.25 -0.49 19.91
CA ILE A 209 4.65 -0.08 21.27
C ILE A 209 5.51 -1.16 21.95
N VAL A 210 5.28 -2.45 21.70
CA VAL A 210 6.10 -3.53 22.30
C VAL A 210 7.55 -3.46 21.82
N ASN A 211 7.75 -3.12 20.55
CA ASN A 211 9.07 -3.05 19.92
C ASN A 211 9.91 -1.84 20.36
N LYS A 212 9.27 -0.73 20.78
CA LYS A 212 9.95 0.55 21.02
C LYS A 212 9.63 1.24 22.35
N GLY A 213 8.64 0.75 23.08
CA GLY A 213 8.09 1.40 24.27
C GLY A 213 8.70 0.93 25.59
N THR A 214 8.51 1.74 26.61
CA THR A 214 8.87 1.50 28.01
C THR A 214 7.98 0.42 28.66
N LEU A 215 8.42 -0.13 29.79
CA LEU A 215 7.63 -1.10 30.57
C LEU A 215 6.26 -0.53 30.99
N LYS A 216 6.19 0.76 31.32
CA LYS A 216 4.94 1.43 31.72
C LYS A 216 3.95 1.48 30.55
N GLU A 217 4.40 1.82 29.35
CA GLU A 217 3.57 1.83 28.14
C GLU A 217 3.06 0.44 27.78
N LYS A 218 3.92 -0.59 27.88
CA LYS A 218 3.53 -2.00 27.67
C LYS A 218 2.42 -2.43 28.64
N LYS A 219 2.51 -2.07 29.93
CA LYS A 219 1.47 -2.37 30.92
C LYS A 219 0.13 -1.71 30.58
N VAL A 220 0.15 -0.44 30.14
CA VAL A 220 -1.07 0.28 29.71
C VAL A 220 -1.69 -0.40 28.50
N MET A 221 -0.89 -0.77 27.50
CA MET A 221 -1.38 -1.49 26.31
C MET A 221 -2.01 -2.83 26.66
N ASN A 222 -1.42 -3.60 27.56
CA ASN A 222 -2.02 -4.85 28.03
C ASN A 222 -3.37 -4.63 28.71
N LYS A 223 -3.52 -3.54 29.48
CA LYS A 223 -4.80 -3.15 30.08
C LYS A 223 -5.85 -2.80 29.02
N LEU A 224 -5.49 -1.97 28.03
CA LEU A 224 -6.38 -1.62 26.92
C LEU A 224 -6.82 -2.87 26.14
N ILE A 225 -5.92 -3.79 25.84
CA ILE A 225 -6.23 -5.05 25.17
C ILE A 225 -7.15 -5.92 26.01
N LYS A 226 -6.91 -6.04 27.32
CA LYS A 226 -7.77 -6.78 28.24
C LYS A 226 -9.20 -6.22 28.21
N GLU A 227 -9.36 -4.90 28.32
CA GLU A 227 -10.67 -4.26 28.26
C GLU A 227 -11.35 -4.45 26.90
N SER A 228 -10.59 -4.45 25.80
CA SER A 228 -11.17 -4.64 24.47
C SER A 228 -11.88 -6.00 24.32
N LYS A 229 -11.48 -7.02 25.10
CA LYS A 229 -12.13 -8.35 25.05
C LYS A 229 -13.61 -8.28 25.46
N ARG A 230 -14.01 -7.28 26.24
CA ARG A 230 -15.39 -7.07 26.71
C ARG A 230 -16.35 -6.59 25.62
N PHE A 231 -15.85 -6.17 24.45
CA PHE A 231 -16.73 -5.88 23.33
C PHE A 231 -17.45 -7.15 22.86
N ALA A 232 -18.77 -7.05 22.69
CA ALA A 232 -19.59 -8.06 22.04
C ALA A 232 -19.11 -8.36 20.60
N ASN A 233 -19.44 -9.55 20.10
CA ASN A 233 -19.03 -10.01 18.76
C ASN A 233 -19.82 -9.34 17.62
N SER A 234 -20.99 -8.78 17.93
CA SER A 234 -21.84 -8.01 17.02
C SER A 234 -22.16 -6.64 17.59
N THR A 235 -22.49 -5.71 16.70
CA THR A 235 -23.02 -4.38 17.03
C THR A 235 -24.47 -4.32 16.55
N ASN A 236 -25.41 -4.27 17.49
CA ASN A 236 -26.84 -4.14 17.23
C ASN A 236 -27.50 -3.30 18.35
N ALA A 237 -28.82 -3.10 18.29
CA ALA A 237 -29.55 -2.29 19.26
C ALA A 237 -29.30 -2.71 20.73
N ASN A 238 -29.09 -4.01 20.98
CA ASN A 238 -28.91 -4.55 22.33
C ASN A 238 -27.46 -4.46 22.82
N THR A 239 -26.48 -4.41 21.92
CA THR A 239 -25.05 -4.42 22.30
C THR A 239 -24.39 -3.04 22.24
N ILE A 240 -24.99 -2.09 21.53
CA ILE A 240 -24.36 -0.79 21.22
C ILE A 240 -24.00 0.00 22.48
N GLU A 241 -24.87 0.00 23.50
CA GLU A 241 -24.64 0.70 24.75
C GLU A 241 -23.52 0.09 25.58
N ASN A 242 -23.43 -1.25 25.65
CA ASN A 242 -22.29 -1.91 26.28
C ASN A 242 -20.98 -1.61 25.54
N GLN A 243 -21.01 -1.56 24.20
CA GLN A 243 -19.82 -1.21 23.42
C GLN A 243 -19.39 0.24 23.68
N LYS A 244 -20.32 1.19 23.81
CA LYS A 244 -20.01 2.57 24.24
C LYS A 244 -19.38 2.60 25.62
N LYS A 245 -19.92 1.85 26.60
CA LYS A 245 -19.37 1.74 27.96
C LYS A 245 -17.93 1.21 27.96
N VAL A 246 -17.66 0.13 27.22
CA VAL A 246 -16.30 -0.45 27.10
C VAL A 246 -15.33 0.57 26.49
N LEU A 247 -15.74 1.27 25.42
CA LEU A 247 -14.89 2.24 24.75
C LEU A 247 -14.60 3.47 25.63
N ALA A 248 -15.60 3.99 26.35
CA ALA A 248 -15.43 5.09 27.30
C ALA A 248 -14.45 4.73 28.42
N PHE A 249 -14.49 3.49 28.91
CA PHE A 249 -13.53 3.02 29.92
C PHE A 249 -12.10 2.92 29.37
N GLN A 250 -11.94 2.45 28.12
CA GLN A 250 -10.64 2.46 27.45
C GLN A 250 -10.09 3.86 27.25
N GLU A 251 -10.94 4.82 26.91
CA GLU A 251 -10.54 6.22 26.84
C GLU A 251 -10.06 6.75 28.19
N LEU A 252 -10.78 6.45 29.27
CA LEU A 252 -10.38 6.84 30.62
C LEU A 252 -9.01 6.28 30.99
N ILE A 253 -8.75 5.01 30.67
CA ILE A 253 -7.43 4.39 30.84
C ILE A 253 -6.37 5.16 30.05
N LEU A 254 -6.62 5.46 28.77
CA LEU A 254 -5.69 6.17 27.92
C LEU A 254 -5.36 7.56 28.49
N ARG A 255 -6.38 8.37 28.81
CA ARG A 255 -6.24 9.74 29.31
C ARG A 255 -5.41 9.82 30.61
N LYS A 256 -5.55 8.83 31.50
CA LYS A 256 -4.82 8.74 32.78
C LYS A 256 -3.45 8.06 32.68
N SER A 257 -3.01 7.67 31.48
CA SER A 257 -1.80 6.88 31.29
C SER A 257 -0.63 7.67 30.71
N VAL A 258 0.55 7.06 30.70
CA VAL A 258 1.73 7.57 29.97
C VAL A 258 1.49 7.65 28.45
N LEU A 259 0.53 6.88 27.91
CA LEU A 259 0.16 6.89 26.49
C LEU A 259 -0.90 7.96 26.15
N LYS A 260 -1.24 8.86 27.07
CA LYS A 260 -2.29 9.88 26.88
C LYS A 260 -2.15 10.73 25.63
N ASN A 261 -0.94 10.86 25.08
CA ASN A 261 -0.65 11.65 23.87
C ASN A 261 -0.39 10.80 22.63
N ASN A 262 -0.56 9.48 22.69
CA ASN A 262 -0.40 8.62 21.53
C ASN A 262 -1.53 8.86 20.52
N GLU A 263 -1.19 9.46 19.38
CA GLU A 263 -2.14 9.85 18.34
C GLU A 263 -2.88 8.65 17.73
N GLN A 264 -2.19 7.52 17.52
CA GLN A 264 -2.81 6.33 16.95
C GLN A 264 -3.94 5.80 17.84
N LEU A 265 -3.73 5.77 19.17
CA LEU A 265 -4.75 5.35 20.13
C LEU A 265 -5.89 6.36 20.23
N LYS A 266 -5.59 7.67 20.27
CA LYS A 266 -6.61 8.72 20.25
C LYS A 266 -7.50 8.58 19.02
N ASN A 267 -6.91 8.49 17.83
CA ASN A 267 -7.64 8.41 16.58
C ASN A 267 -8.47 7.11 16.49
N LEU A 268 -7.96 5.99 17.00
CA LEU A 268 -8.70 4.73 17.06
C LEU A 268 -9.94 4.85 17.96
N ILE A 269 -9.80 5.46 19.15
CA ILE A 269 -10.90 5.63 20.10
C ILE A 269 -11.94 6.60 19.56
N GLU A 270 -11.53 7.78 19.08
CA GLU A 270 -12.45 8.80 18.54
C GLU A 270 -13.23 8.28 17.32
N LEU A 271 -12.55 7.63 16.38
CA LEU A 271 -13.24 6.98 15.24
C LEU A 271 -14.26 5.94 15.73
N SER A 272 -13.92 5.18 16.77
CA SER A 272 -14.81 4.14 17.29
C SER A 272 -16.04 4.70 17.97
N LYS A 273 -15.89 5.83 18.69
CA LYS A 273 -17.01 6.56 19.28
C LYS A 273 -17.93 7.08 18.21
N SER A 274 -17.38 7.77 17.20
CA SER A 274 -18.14 8.31 16.07
C SER A 274 -19.03 7.24 15.42
N ARG A 275 -18.47 6.06 15.16
CA ARG A 275 -19.21 4.92 14.61
C ARG A 275 -20.26 4.34 15.56
N LEU A 276 -19.99 4.30 16.87
CA LEU A 276 -20.97 3.87 17.87
C LEU A 276 -22.10 4.89 18.06
N ASN A 277 -21.84 6.16 17.81
CA ASN A 277 -22.83 7.23 17.78
C ASN A 277 -23.56 7.32 16.43
N ARG A 278 -23.19 6.50 15.45
CA ARG A 278 -23.76 6.46 14.10
C ARG A 278 -23.64 7.81 13.37
N GLU A 279 -22.60 8.54 13.67
CA GLU A 279 -22.30 9.79 13.01
C GLU A 279 -21.99 9.54 11.53
N GLU A 280 -22.44 10.47 10.70
CA GLU A 280 -22.24 10.38 9.26
C GLU A 280 -20.81 10.82 8.90
N VAL A 281 -20.17 10.05 8.02
CA VAL A 281 -18.82 10.35 7.53
C VAL A 281 -18.79 10.32 6.02
N ILE A 282 -18.06 11.26 5.42
CA ILE A 282 -17.75 11.22 3.99
C ILE A 282 -16.55 10.29 3.80
N LEU A 283 -16.77 9.17 3.12
CA LEU A 283 -15.72 8.19 2.84
C LEU A 283 -15.50 8.08 1.33
N PRO A 284 -14.26 8.24 0.82
CA PRO A 284 -13.98 8.03 -0.58
C PRO A 284 -14.18 6.56 -0.97
N PHE A 285 -14.65 6.34 -2.19
CA PHE A 285 -14.75 4.99 -2.76
C PHE A 285 -13.38 4.31 -2.83
N SER A 286 -13.32 3.05 -2.41
CA SER A 286 -12.15 2.19 -2.57
C SER A 286 -12.54 0.89 -3.25
N ARG A 287 -11.91 0.61 -4.39
CA ARG A 287 -12.10 -0.65 -5.13
C ARG A 287 -11.85 -1.88 -4.24
N LYS A 288 -10.85 -1.81 -3.35
CA LYS A 288 -10.49 -2.94 -2.47
C LYS A 288 -11.60 -3.25 -1.47
N SER A 289 -12.16 -2.23 -0.81
CA SER A 289 -13.26 -2.44 0.14
C SER A 289 -14.51 -2.91 -0.59
N PHE A 290 -14.81 -2.31 -1.75
CA PHE A 290 -15.94 -2.73 -2.57
C PHE A 290 -15.88 -4.21 -2.97
N LEU A 291 -14.75 -4.69 -3.50
CA LEU A 291 -14.59 -6.09 -3.88
C LEU A 291 -14.76 -7.04 -2.69
N TYR A 292 -14.21 -6.67 -1.54
CA TYR A 292 -14.36 -7.46 -0.32
C TYR A 292 -15.83 -7.52 0.13
N ASP A 293 -16.51 -6.36 0.17
CA ASP A 293 -17.90 -6.28 0.58
C ASP A 293 -18.81 -7.02 -0.43
N LEU A 294 -18.53 -6.94 -1.73
CA LEU A 294 -19.22 -7.71 -2.76
C LEU A 294 -19.08 -9.22 -2.53
N ILE A 295 -17.85 -9.73 -2.40
CA ILE A 295 -17.58 -11.16 -2.16
C ILE A 295 -18.29 -11.64 -0.90
N LYS A 296 -18.33 -10.81 0.15
CA LYS A 296 -19.06 -11.14 1.38
C LYS A 296 -20.58 -11.21 1.17
N VAL A 297 -21.13 -10.35 0.33
CA VAL A 297 -22.56 -10.34 0.00
C VAL A 297 -22.96 -11.57 -0.83
N ILE A 298 -22.10 -12.02 -1.75
CA ILE A 298 -22.43 -13.10 -2.70
C ILE A 298 -21.72 -14.43 -2.39
N GLY A 299 -21.01 -14.53 -1.26
CA GLY A 299 -20.03 -15.59 -0.99
C GLY A 299 -20.62 -17.00 -0.93
N ASP A 300 -21.87 -17.12 -0.46
CA ASP A 300 -22.63 -18.36 -0.33
C ASP A 300 -23.72 -18.51 -1.41
N VAL A 301 -23.68 -17.72 -2.49
CA VAL A 301 -24.63 -17.86 -3.60
C VAL A 301 -24.48 -19.25 -4.23
N PRO A 302 -25.56 -20.07 -4.33
CA PRO A 302 -25.46 -21.44 -4.85
C PRO A 302 -24.99 -21.51 -6.31
N ASN A 303 -25.38 -20.53 -7.12
CA ASN A 303 -24.98 -20.46 -8.52
C ASN A 303 -23.54 -19.92 -8.64
N LYS A 304 -22.57 -20.83 -8.69
CA LYS A 304 -21.15 -20.50 -8.79
C LYS A 304 -20.80 -19.71 -10.07
N LYS A 305 -21.41 -20.04 -11.21
CA LYS A 305 -21.20 -19.31 -12.48
C LYS A 305 -21.64 -17.85 -12.37
N LEU A 306 -22.78 -17.59 -11.72
CA LEU A 306 -23.25 -16.22 -11.46
C LEU A 306 -22.32 -15.49 -10.50
N GLN A 307 -21.89 -16.15 -9.42
CA GLN A 307 -20.92 -15.58 -8.47
C GLN A 307 -19.63 -15.17 -9.18
N ASP A 308 -19.04 -16.05 -9.99
CA ASP A 308 -17.80 -15.79 -10.72
C ASP A 308 -17.98 -14.68 -11.76
N LYS A 309 -19.14 -14.61 -12.43
CA LYS A 309 -19.49 -13.52 -13.34
C LYS A 309 -19.52 -12.16 -12.62
N LEU A 310 -20.16 -12.07 -11.46
CA LEU A 310 -20.22 -10.83 -10.67
C LEU A 310 -18.83 -10.39 -10.21
N ILE A 311 -18.01 -11.34 -9.73
CA ILE A 311 -16.62 -11.08 -9.33
C ILE A 311 -15.80 -10.59 -10.53
N ALA A 312 -15.89 -11.27 -11.67
CA ALA A 312 -15.15 -10.91 -12.87
C ALA A 312 -15.50 -9.50 -13.36
N ILE A 313 -16.80 -9.14 -13.41
CA ILE A 313 -17.24 -7.78 -13.75
C ILE A 313 -16.62 -6.77 -12.78
N ALA A 314 -16.74 -7.00 -11.47
CA ALA A 314 -16.21 -6.07 -10.47
C ALA A 314 -14.67 -5.95 -10.52
N GLN A 315 -13.96 -7.02 -10.89
CA GLN A 315 -12.50 -6.99 -11.05
C GLN A 315 -12.04 -6.07 -12.19
N THR A 316 -12.89 -5.80 -13.19
CA THR A 316 -12.57 -4.83 -14.26
C THR A 316 -12.57 -3.37 -13.81
N LEU A 317 -12.98 -3.07 -12.56
CA LEU A 317 -12.91 -1.72 -12.01
C LEU A 317 -11.46 -1.18 -12.11
N PRO A 318 -11.25 0.07 -12.57
CA PRO A 318 -9.92 0.61 -12.80
C PRO A 318 -9.03 0.56 -11.55
N THR A 319 -7.77 0.19 -11.71
CA THR A 319 -6.76 0.22 -10.64
C THR A 319 -5.80 1.39 -10.81
N SER A 320 -5.10 1.76 -9.72
CA SER A 320 -4.06 2.78 -9.78
C SER A 320 -2.82 2.35 -10.58
N GLN A 321 -2.71 1.09 -11.01
CA GLN A 321 -1.61 0.60 -11.85
C GLN A 321 -1.92 0.75 -13.35
N GLU A 322 -3.19 0.93 -13.71
CA GLU A 322 -3.67 0.94 -15.10
C GLU A 322 -4.35 2.26 -15.49
N SER A 323 -4.81 3.04 -14.51
CA SER A 323 -5.59 4.26 -14.72
C SER A 323 -4.97 5.45 -14.01
N VAL A 324 -4.53 6.44 -14.78
CA VAL A 324 -4.04 7.74 -14.27
C VAL A 324 -5.07 8.38 -13.36
N SER A 325 -6.36 8.35 -13.74
CA SER A 325 -7.42 8.89 -12.89
C SER A 325 -7.51 8.17 -11.54
N ALA A 326 -7.42 6.83 -11.52
CA ALA A 326 -7.44 6.09 -10.27
C ALA A 326 -6.18 6.33 -9.43
N TYR A 327 -5.04 6.57 -10.07
CA TYR A 327 -3.81 6.96 -9.40
C TYR A 327 -3.94 8.35 -8.76
N VAL A 328 -4.34 9.38 -9.51
CA VAL A 328 -4.52 10.75 -9.01
C VAL A 328 -5.47 10.76 -7.81
N MET A 329 -6.63 10.10 -7.93
CA MET A 329 -7.60 9.96 -6.83
C MET A 329 -7.01 9.31 -5.57
N LYS A 330 -6.07 8.38 -5.73
CA LYS A 330 -5.41 7.70 -4.63
C LYS A 330 -4.39 8.59 -3.92
N VAL A 331 -3.73 9.50 -4.64
CA VAL A 331 -2.58 10.25 -4.13
C VAL A 331 -2.89 11.71 -3.79
N ALA A 332 -3.94 12.32 -4.34
CA ALA A 332 -4.22 13.75 -4.18
C ALA A 332 -4.46 14.19 -2.72
N ALA A 333 -4.98 13.30 -1.87
CA ALA A 333 -5.18 13.56 -0.45
C ALA A 333 -3.96 13.21 0.42
N GLU A 334 -2.89 12.67 -0.15
CA GLU A 334 -1.69 12.31 0.60
C GLU A 334 -0.77 13.52 0.80
N THR A 335 0.09 13.45 1.80
CA THR A 335 1.10 14.49 2.06
C THR A 335 2.10 14.59 0.89
N PRO A 336 2.72 15.77 0.68
CA PRO A 336 3.68 15.94 -0.41
C PRO A 336 4.80 14.88 -0.41
N ASP A 337 5.36 14.55 0.76
CA ASP A 337 6.35 13.46 0.89
C ASP A 337 5.85 12.10 0.40
N LYS A 338 4.60 11.74 0.70
CA LYS A 338 4.02 10.46 0.23
C LYS A 338 3.81 10.48 -1.28
N ILE A 339 3.39 11.62 -1.83
CA ILE A 339 3.25 11.81 -3.28
C ILE A 339 4.62 11.64 -3.97
N GLY A 340 5.64 12.36 -3.49
CA GLY A 340 7.01 12.28 -3.99
C GLY A 340 7.59 10.87 -3.89
N HIS A 341 7.44 10.22 -2.74
CA HIS A 341 7.80 8.83 -2.56
C HIS A 341 7.11 7.93 -3.58
N ARG A 342 5.79 8.06 -3.79
CA ARG A 342 5.06 7.21 -4.76
C ARG A 342 5.52 7.38 -6.20
N LEU A 343 5.88 8.60 -6.60
CA LEU A 343 6.42 8.86 -7.94
C LEU A 343 7.78 8.18 -8.14
N MET A 344 8.66 8.27 -7.14
CA MET A 344 10.03 7.76 -7.25
C MET A 344 10.15 6.26 -6.97
N TRP A 345 9.36 5.75 -6.03
CA TRP A 345 9.45 4.38 -5.50
C TRP A 345 9.56 3.30 -6.58
N PRO A 346 8.75 3.30 -7.66
CA PRO A 346 8.82 2.27 -8.67
C PRO A 346 10.19 2.10 -9.31
N SER A 347 10.97 3.17 -9.39
CA SER A 347 12.24 3.25 -10.09
C SER A 347 13.45 3.34 -9.15
N LEU A 348 13.22 3.33 -7.84
CA LEU A 348 14.30 3.21 -6.86
C LEU A 348 15.05 1.90 -7.05
N ALA A 349 16.36 1.95 -6.91
CA ALA A 349 17.22 0.79 -6.98
C ALA A 349 16.95 -0.14 -5.79
N SER A 350 16.80 -1.42 -6.08
CA SER A 350 16.63 -2.48 -5.12
C SER A 350 17.60 -3.61 -5.43
N ILE A 351 17.94 -4.38 -4.40
CA ILE A 351 18.79 -5.55 -4.53
C ILE A 351 17.88 -6.73 -4.82
N GLU A 352 18.17 -7.40 -5.93
CA GLU A 352 17.47 -8.58 -6.40
C GLU A 352 18.30 -9.82 -6.11
N HIS A 353 17.70 -10.84 -5.51
CA HIS A 353 18.26 -12.19 -5.49
C HIS A 353 17.94 -12.88 -6.81
N ILE A 354 18.95 -13.10 -7.66
CA ILE A 354 18.76 -13.70 -8.99
C ILE A 354 18.14 -15.10 -8.83
N LEU A 355 18.73 -15.95 -8.00
CA LEU A 355 18.04 -17.10 -7.40
C LEU A 355 17.32 -16.64 -6.13
N PRO A 356 15.98 -16.70 -6.03
CA PRO A 356 15.26 -16.20 -4.86
C PRO A 356 15.70 -16.87 -3.56
N LYS A 357 15.79 -16.09 -2.47
CA LYS A 357 16.16 -16.61 -1.14
C LYS A 357 15.25 -17.73 -0.65
N SER A 358 13.95 -17.65 -0.93
CA SER A 358 12.97 -18.71 -0.58
C SER A 358 13.22 -20.03 -1.30
N CYS A 359 14.07 -20.04 -2.33
CA CYS A 359 14.45 -21.22 -3.12
C CYS A 359 15.92 -21.62 -2.86
N GLY A 360 16.51 -21.18 -1.73
CA GLY A 360 17.90 -21.51 -1.38
C GLY A 360 18.96 -20.56 -1.95
N GLY A 361 18.55 -19.43 -2.53
CA GLY A 361 19.47 -18.41 -3.02
C GLY A 361 20.34 -17.82 -1.92
N GLN A 362 21.65 -17.76 -2.16
CA GLN A 362 22.62 -17.23 -1.21
C GLN A 362 22.49 -15.72 -1.02
N ASP A 363 22.73 -15.23 0.21
CA ASP A 363 22.89 -13.80 0.53
C ASP A 363 24.33 -13.35 0.21
N ALA A 364 24.72 -13.46 -1.06
CA ALA A 364 26.06 -13.16 -1.55
C ALA A 364 26.01 -12.29 -2.79
N LEU A 365 27.05 -11.46 -2.99
CA LEU A 365 27.15 -10.53 -4.11
C LEU A 365 27.04 -11.24 -5.47
N SER A 366 27.55 -12.47 -5.58
CA SER A 366 27.44 -13.32 -6.78
C SER A 366 26.01 -13.65 -7.20
N ASN A 367 25.07 -13.66 -6.25
CA ASN A 367 23.64 -13.89 -6.48
C ASN A 367 22.82 -12.59 -6.50
N PHE A 368 23.47 -11.42 -6.46
CA PHE A 368 22.79 -10.13 -6.44
C PHE A 368 22.81 -9.42 -7.79
N GLY A 369 21.64 -8.92 -8.18
CA GLY A 369 21.47 -8.00 -9.30
C GLY A 369 20.79 -6.70 -8.87
N GLY A 370 20.93 -5.67 -9.69
CA GLY A 370 20.21 -4.41 -9.54
C GLY A 370 18.87 -4.48 -10.28
N ALA A 371 17.77 -4.27 -9.56
CA ALA A 371 16.45 -4.16 -10.15
C ALA A 371 15.71 -2.94 -9.62
N THR A 372 14.84 -2.33 -10.43
CA THR A 372 13.91 -1.34 -9.89
C THR A 372 13.01 -1.99 -8.85
N THR A 373 12.57 -1.21 -7.87
CA THR A 373 11.74 -1.74 -6.78
C THR A 373 10.41 -2.29 -7.31
N ARG A 374 9.88 -1.72 -8.41
CA ARG A 374 8.72 -2.28 -9.13
C ARG A 374 9.01 -3.69 -9.63
N GLU A 375 10.07 -3.88 -10.42
CA GLU A 375 10.35 -5.18 -11.05
C GLU A 375 10.61 -6.27 -10.01
N ASN A 376 11.43 -5.97 -8.99
CA ASN A 376 11.69 -6.87 -7.87
C ASN A 376 10.37 -7.25 -7.14
N SER A 377 9.55 -6.25 -6.81
CA SER A 377 8.25 -6.48 -6.15
C SER A 377 7.27 -7.30 -6.99
N THR A 378 7.31 -7.15 -8.32
CA THR A 378 6.44 -7.91 -9.23
C THR A 378 6.92 -9.34 -9.43
N ARG A 379 8.23 -9.56 -9.48
CA ARG A 379 8.82 -10.89 -9.66
C ARG A 379 8.63 -11.77 -8.45
N LYS A 380 8.82 -11.25 -7.22
CA LYS A 380 8.73 -12.03 -5.98
C LYS A 380 9.67 -13.26 -6.03
N ASN A 381 9.10 -14.47 -6.04
CA ASN A 381 9.81 -15.75 -6.10
C ASN A 381 9.69 -16.45 -7.46
N ILE A 382 9.24 -15.74 -8.51
CA ILE A 382 9.15 -16.29 -9.87
C ILE A 382 10.55 -16.66 -10.35
N ASP A 383 10.70 -17.89 -10.83
CA ASP A 383 11.93 -18.38 -11.45
C ASP A 383 12.44 -17.45 -12.56
N PHE A 384 13.77 -17.41 -12.76
CA PHE A 384 14.38 -16.50 -13.72
C PHE A 384 13.95 -16.79 -15.16
N VAL A 385 13.78 -18.06 -15.57
CA VAL A 385 13.31 -18.39 -16.93
C VAL A 385 11.88 -17.90 -17.17
N GLU A 386 10.99 -18.11 -16.20
CA GLU A 386 9.63 -17.59 -16.26
C GLU A 386 9.62 -16.04 -16.26
N GLN A 387 10.52 -15.41 -15.49
CA GLN A 387 10.68 -13.96 -15.52
C GLN A 387 11.15 -13.46 -16.90
N LEU A 388 12.08 -14.15 -17.57
CA LEU A 388 12.50 -13.83 -18.94
C LEU A 388 11.35 -13.96 -19.95
N LYS A 389 10.41 -14.90 -19.75
CA LYS A 389 9.20 -14.98 -20.59
C LYS A 389 8.27 -13.80 -20.38
N ARG A 390 8.10 -13.36 -19.12
CA ARG A 390 7.28 -12.18 -18.76
C ARG A 390 7.92 -10.86 -19.18
N ARG A 391 9.25 -10.81 -19.22
CA ARG A 391 10.08 -9.67 -19.59
C ARG A 391 11.08 -10.08 -20.68
N PRO A 392 10.66 -10.26 -21.94
CA PRO A 392 11.57 -10.71 -23.00
C PRO A 392 12.80 -9.80 -23.19
N GLN A 393 12.60 -8.49 -23.03
CA GLN A 393 13.67 -7.48 -23.10
C GLN A 393 14.72 -7.60 -21.97
N ALA A 394 14.45 -8.37 -20.91
CA ALA A 394 15.43 -8.61 -19.85
C ALA A 394 16.71 -9.26 -20.38
N ARG A 395 16.64 -10.01 -21.49
CA ARG A 395 17.82 -10.58 -22.16
C ARG A 395 18.81 -9.49 -22.56
N GLU A 396 18.34 -8.48 -23.27
CA GLU A 396 19.14 -7.32 -23.68
C GLU A 396 19.50 -6.42 -22.48
N ASN A 397 18.58 -6.24 -21.54
CA ASN A 397 18.80 -5.35 -20.40
C ASN A 397 19.82 -5.93 -19.40
N CYS A 398 19.95 -7.25 -19.30
CA CYS A 398 21.03 -7.90 -18.57
C CYS A 398 22.40 -7.65 -19.23
N GLN A 399 22.47 -7.55 -20.56
CA GLN A 399 23.70 -7.14 -21.26
C GLN A 399 24.03 -5.69 -20.92
N LYS A 400 23.08 -4.76 -21.07
CA LYS A 400 23.25 -3.34 -20.71
C LYS A 400 23.69 -3.16 -19.25
N TYR A 401 23.17 -3.99 -18.34
CA TYR A 401 23.56 -4.01 -16.95
C TYR A 401 25.04 -4.35 -16.78
N VAL A 402 25.50 -5.43 -17.41
CA VAL A 402 26.90 -5.86 -17.38
C VAL A 402 27.82 -4.87 -18.06
N ASP A 403 27.42 -4.31 -19.21
CA ASP A 403 28.19 -3.28 -19.91
C ASP A 403 28.43 -2.07 -19.00
N ARG A 404 27.39 -1.63 -18.27
CA ARG A 404 27.53 -0.55 -17.29
C ARG A 404 28.48 -0.93 -16.14
N LEU A 405 28.45 -2.18 -15.65
CA LEU A 405 29.41 -2.62 -14.63
C LEU A 405 30.85 -2.59 -15.15
N VAL A 406 31.09 -3.03 -16.39
CA VAL A 406 32.40 -2.98 -17.05
C VAL A 406 32.88 -1.53 -17.20
N GLU A 407 31.99 -0.62 -17.59
CA GLU A 407 32.30 0.81 -17.70
C GLU A 407 32.71 1.38 -16.34
N LEU A 408 31.95 1.10 -15.27
CA LEU A 408 32.27 1.54 -13.92
C LEU A 408 33.59 0.94 -13.41
N TYR A 409 33.90 -0.30 -13.77
CA TYR A 409 35.21 -0.89 -13.49
C TYR A 409 36.34 -0.12 -14.18
N ARG A 410 36.21 0.16 -15.49
CA ARG A 410 37.21 0.92 -16.27
C ARG A 410 37.40 2.35 -15.76
N GLN A 411 36.35 2.96 -15.21
CA GLN A 411 36.40 4.27 -14.54
C GLN A 411 37.08 4.23 -13.16
N GLY A 412 37.56 3.07 -12.70
CA GLY A 412 38.20 2.90 -11.38
C GLY A 412 37.23 2.90 -10.19
N ILE A 413 35.91 2.92 -10.43
CA ILE A 413 34.89 2.96 -9.37
C ILE A 413 34.94 1.69 -8.51
N PHE A 414 35.21 0.54 -9.11
CA PHE A 414 35.33 -0.72 -8.39
C PHE A 414 36.50 -0.69 -7.38
N TYR A 415 37.68 -0.29 -7.85
CA TYR A 415 38.87 -0.14 -7.00
C TYR A 415 38.63 0.85 -5.86
N LYS A 416 38.12 2.05 -6.19
CA LYS A 416 37.82 3.12 -5.22
C LYS A 416 36.89 2.68 -4.08
N ASN A 417 35.97 1.75 -4.35
CA ASN A 417 34.96 1.31 -3.40
C ASN A 417 35.19 -0.13 -2.87
N GLY A 418 36.37 -0.73 -3.12
CA GLY A 418 36.69 -2.08 -2.64
C GLY A 418 35.80 -3.19 -3.21
N ILE A 419 35.32 -3.02 -4.45
CA ILE A 419 34.47 -3.98 -5.15
C ILE A 419 35.36 -4.84 -6.07
N SER A 420 35.28 -6.16 -5.91
CA SER A 420 36.06 -7.08 -6.74
C SER A 420 35.49 -7.13 -8.17
N PRO A 421 36.33 -7.03 -9.21
CA PRO A 421 35.91 -7.22 -10.61
C PRO A 421 35.30 -8.61 -10.86
N LYS A 422 35.61 -9.59 -10.01
CA LYS A 422 35.00 -10.93 -10.00
C LYS A 422 33.47 -10.86 -9.98
N TYR A 423 32.87 -9.81 -9.38
CA TYR A 423 31.42 -9.62 -9.39
C TYR A 423 30.83 -9.63 -10.81
N ILE A 424 31.51 -9.05 -11.79
CA ILE A 424 31.02 -8.97 -13.17
C ILE A 424 30.94 -10.38 -13.78
N VAL A 425 31.99 -11.18 -13.56
CA VAL A 425 32.07 -12.58 -14.01
C VAL A 425 31.05 -13.45 -13.27
N ASP A 426 30.93 -13.28 -11.94
CA ASP A 426 29.98 -14.02 -11.12
C ASP A 426 28.54 -13.72 -11.55
N PHE A 427 28.20 -12.45 -11.81
CA PHE A 427 26.88 -12.06 -12.31
C PHE A 427 26.57 -12.74 -13.65
N LYS A 428 27.49 -12.69 -14.62
CA LYS A 428 27.36 -13.40 -15.90
C LYS A 428 27.08 -14.89 -15.69
N ASN A 429 27.89 -15.54 -14.85
CA ASN A 429 27.76 -16.97 -14.60
C ASN A 429 26.43 -17.32 -13.92
N THR A 430 26.00 -16.52 -12.95
CA THR A 430 24.70 -16.69 -12.29
C THR A 430 23.55 -16.51 -13.29
N ILE A 431 23.58 -15.50 -14.16
CA ILE A 431 22.56 -15.31 -15.20
C ILE A 431 22.54 -16.49 -16.17
N TYR A 432 23.71 -16.98 -16.61
CA TYR A 432 23.80 -18.15 -17.48
C TYR A 432 23.20 -19.41 -16.83
N GLN A 433 23.50 -19.66 -15.56
CA GLN A 433 22.91 -20.78 -14.81
C GLN A 433 21.40 -20.62 -14.61
N GLN A 434 20.95 -19.47 -14.12
CA GLN A 434 19.54 -19.23 -13.79
C GLN A 434 18.66 -19.13 -15.05
N SER A 435 19.23 -18.77 -16.20
CA SER A 435 18.55 -18.82 -17.50
C SER A 435 18.51 -20.22 -18.14
N LYS A 436 18.97 -21.26 -17.43
CA LYS A 436 19.16 -22.62 -17.97
C LYS A 436 20.00 -22.62 -19.24
N HIS A 437 21.11 -21.89 -19.21
CA HIS A 437 22.08 -21.78 -20.28
C HIS A 437 21.57 -21.08 -21.55
N THR A 438 20.39 -20.43 -21.49
CA THR A 438 19.81 -19.75 -22.66
C THR A 438 20.22 -18.29 -22.80
N LEU A 439 20.91 -17.71 -21.81
CA LEU A 439 21.40 -16.34 -21.84
C LEU A 439 22.86 -16.29 -21.37
N ASN A 440 23.77 -16.20 -22.33
CA ASN A 440 25.20 -16.00 -22.07
C ASN A 440 25.54 -14.53 -22.36
N LEU A 441 25.94 -13.79 -21.34
CA LEU A 441 26.28 -12.37 -21.46
C LEU A 441 27.69 -12.22 -22.01
N ASP A 442 27.91 -11.22 -22.86
CA ASP A 442 29.24 -10.88 -23.34
C ASP A 442 29.97 -10.01 -22.30
N ILE A 443 31.23 -10.33 -22.02
CA ILE A 443 32.10 -9.51 -21.20
C ILE A 443 33.47 -9.42 -21.88
N PRO A 444 34.05 -8.22 -22.04
CA PRO A 444 35.43 -8.09 -22.48
C PRO A 444 36.38 -8.66 -21.42
N LYS A 445 37.66 -8.81 -21.74
CA LYS A 445 38.67 -9.09 -20.70
C LYS A 445 38.69 -7.93 -19.70
N ILE A 446 38.56 -8.27 -18.41
CA ILE A 446 38.42 -7.36 -17.26
C ILE A 446 39.61 -7.58 -16.34
#